data_AF-A0A0F3N9S8-F1
#
_entry.id   AF-A0A0F3N9S8-F1
#
_cell.length_a   1.000
_cell.length_b   1.000
_cell.length_c   1.000
_cell.angle_alpha   90.00
_cell.angle_beta   90.00
_cell.angle_gamma   90.00
#
_symmetry.space_group_name_H-M   'P 1'
#
loop_
_entity.id
_entity.type
_entity.pdbx_description
1 polymer ?
#
loop_
_entity_poly.entity_id
_entity_poly.type
_entity_poly.pdbx_seq_one_letter_code
_entity_poly.pdbx_strand_id
1 'polypeptide(L)'
;MIAEVLLPIPLDRPFYYLVPGEIQISVGDYVRVPFGSRVALGLVTDLKDSIESDLELKYIKDKLILPSMAPSFIKFIQWVSNYNIVPIGMVLKMVFAGMPRGKFMPLGGDLAQSTSVNDVNMEAGKLPQLSEDQSDACNYIVERSTGFSVTVLDGKTGAGKTEVYCTAAEKLLQECADAQVLVLLPEIVLATQLMKRIYSYFSTCNPVEWHSELTVKRRRENWLAVTRGTTSIVVGRDLRYFCPLKI
;
A
#
# COMPACT_ATOMS: atom_id res chain seq x y z
N MET A 1 13.85 -26.39 -5.16
CA MET A 1 13.47 -24.96 -5.22
C MET A 1 13.85 -24.29 -3.91
N ILE A 2 14.56 -23.17 -4.02
CA ILE A 2 15.06 -22.35 -2.92
C ILE A 2 14.43 -20.96 -3.08
N ALA A 3 13.88 -20.42 -2.00
CA ALA A 3 13.35 -19.06 -1.99
C ALA A 3 14.36 -18.10 -1.35
N GLU A 4 14.57 -16.98 -2.02
CA GLU A 4 15.26 -15.82 -1.47
C GLU A 4 14.23 -14.99 -0.69
N VAL A 5 14.45 -14.82 0.62
CA VAL A 5 13.50 -14.21 1.54
C VAL A 5 14.15 -13.01 2.21
N LEU A 6 13.61 -11.83 1.94
CA LEU A 6 13.98 -10.59 2.61
C LEU A 6 13.24 -10.46 3.95
N LEU A 7 13.99 -10.12 5.01
CA LEU A 7 13.45 -9.98 6.37
C LEU A 7 13.41 -8.51 6.81
N PRO A 8 12.40 -8.08 7.59
CA PRO A 8 12.25 -6.71 8.07
C PRO A 8 13.19 -6.40 9.26
N ILE A 9 14.50 -6.56 9.06
CA ILE A 9 15.58 -6.41 10.05
C ILE A 9 16.70 -5.51 9.49
N PRO A 10 17.62 -4.94 10.30
CA PRO A 10 18.69 -4.04 9.82
C PRO A 10 19.79 -4.80 9.08
N LEU A 11 19.46 -5.45 7.97
CA LEU A 11 20.42 -6.14 7.12
C LEU A 11 20.12 -5.85 5.65
N ASP A 12 21.20 -5.77 4.88
CA ASP A 12 21.20 -5.47 3.45
C ASP A 12 21.18 -6.70 2.55
N ARG A 13 20.90 -7.86 3.12
CA ARG A 13 20.89 -9.12 2.39
C ARG A 13 19.66 -9.95 2.70
N PRO A 14 19.13 -10.67 1.72
CA PRO A 14 18.11 -11.67 1.94
C PRO A 14 18.74 -12.95 2.55
N PHE A 15 17.86 -13.88 2.91
CA PHE A 15 18.20 -15.20 3.42
C PHE A 15 17.58 -16.27 2.53
N TYR A 16 18.24 -17.42 2.44
CA TYR A 16 17.79 -18.51 1.59
C TYR A 16 17.12 -19.61 2.41
N TYR A 17 15.99 -20.09 1.91
CA TYR A 17 15.21 -21.14 2.55
C TYR A 17 14.74 -22.17 1.53
N LEU A 18 14.66 -23.43 1.96
CA LEU A 18 14.06 -24.48 1.16
C LEU A 18 12.53 -24.33 1.15
N VAL A 19 11.94 -24.51 -0.03
CA VAL A 19 10.47 -24.51 -0.17
C VAL A 19 9.96 -25.93 0.04
N PRO A 20 9.09 -26.19 1.04
CA PRO A 20 8.44 -27.49 1.18
C PRO A 20 7.63 -27.82 -0.06
N GLY A 21 7.66 -29.08 -0.51
CA GLY A 21 7.00 -29.50 -1.77
C GLY A 21 5.48 -29.28 -1.80
N GLU A 22 4.84 -29.11 -0.64
CA GLU A 22 3.40 -28.86 -0.51
C GLU A 22 3.01 -27.38 -0.68
N ILE A 23 3.97 -26.45 -0.60
CA ILE A 23 3.69 -25.00 -0.59
C ILE A 23 4.06 -24.39 -1.94
N GLN A 24 3.05 -23.89 -2.66
CA GLN A 24 3.28 -23.06 -3.85
C GLN A 24 3.64 -21.62 -3.45
N ILE A 25 4.83 -21.18 -3.86
CA ILE A 25 5.38 -19.87 -3.56
C ILE A 25 5.72 -19.15 -4.87
N SER A 26 5.50 -17.84 -4.87
CA SER A 26 5.85 -16.92 -5.96
C SER A 26 6.55 -15.70 -5.40
N VAL A 27 7.29 -14.98 -6.24
CA VAL A 27 7.90 -13.69 -5.87
C VAL A 27 6.79 -12.72 -5.43
N GLY A 28 7.05 -12.00 -4.34
CA GLY A 28 6.08 -11.12 -3.69
C GLY A 28 5.26 -11.79 -2.58
N ASP A 29 5.33 -13.11 -2.42
CA ASP A 29 4.63 -13.80 -1.33
C ASP A 29 5.23 -13.49 0.03
N TYR A 30 4.37 -13.48 1.03
CA TYR A 30 4.76 -13.33 2.43
C TYR A 30 4.87 -14.70 3.09
N VAL A 31 5.99 -14.95 3.76
CA VAL A 31 6.32 -16.27 4.32
C VAL A 31 6.79 -16.14 5.75
N ARG A 32 6.57 -17.17 6.55
CA ARG A 32 7.15 -17.28 7.90
C ARG A 32 8.31 -18.26 7.87
N VAL A 33 9.44 -17.80 8.37
CA VAL A 33 10.70 -18.53 8.30
C VAL A 33 11.38 -18.58 9.67
N PRO A 34 12.12 -19.66 9.97
CA PRO A 34 12.94 -19.70 11.18
C PRO A 34 14.11 -18.71 11.05
N PHE A 35 14.31 -17.90 12.09
CA PHE A 35 15.43 -16.95 12.16
C PHE A 35 15.96 -16.90 13.59
N GLY A 36 17.13 -17.50 13.82
CA GLY A 36 17.65 -17.74 15.17
C GLY A 36 16.68 -18.63 15.98
N SER A 37 16.33 -18.19 17.18
CA SER A 37 15.38 -18.86 18.08
C SER A 37 13.90 -18.54 17.81
N ARG A 38 13.61 -17.62 16.88
CA ARG A 38 12.25 -17.14 16.61
C ARG A 38 11.78 -17.45 15.19
N VAL A 39 10.51 -17.17 14.94
CA VAL A 39 9.94 -17.16 13.59
C VAL A 39 9.78 -15.71 13.14
N ALA A 40 10.29 -15.39 11.96
CA ALA A 40 10.18 -14.07 11.35
C ALA A 40 9.23 -14.11 10.15
N LEU A 41 8.54 -13.00 9.91
CA LEU A 41 7.82 -12.77 8.66
C LEU A 41 8.81 -12.21 7.63
N GLY A 42 8.76 -12.70 6.40
CA GLY A 42 9.61 -12.27 5.30
C GLY A 42 8.84 -12.15 3.99
N LEU A 43 9.48 -11.51 3.02
CA LEU A 43 8.99 -11.32 1.65
C LEU A 43 9.86 -12.16 0.71
N VAL A 44 9.25 -12.96 -0.15
CA VAL A 44 9.98 -13.69 -1.19
C VAL A 44 10.36 -12.72 -2.30
N THR A 45 11.66 -12.51 -2.51
CA THR A 45 12.20 -11.60 -3.53
C THR A 45 12.62 -12.31 -4.80
N ASP A 46 12.98 -13.58 -4.70
CA ASP A 46 13.43 -14.39 -5.84
C ASP A 46 13.25 -15.91 -5.57
N LEU A 47 13.25 -16.72 -6.63
CA LEU A 47 13.19 -18.18 -6.58
C LEU A 47 14.33 -18.77 -7.41
N LYS A 48 15.10 -19.68 -6.81
CA LYS A 48 16.31 -20.27 -7.40
C LYS A 48 16.23 -21.80 -7.36
N ASP A 49 16.86 -22.46 -8.33
CA ASP A 49 16.95 -23.92 -8.34
C ASP A 49 18.02 -24.45 -7.39
N SER A 50 19.17 -23.77 -7.33
CA SER A 50 20.30 -24.09 -6.46
C SER A 50 20.98 -22.81 -5.96
N ILE A 51 21.69 -22.92 -4.84
CA ILE A 51 22.64 -21.90 -4.37
C ILE A 51 23.93 -22.59 -3.96
N GLU A 52 25.06 -21.92 -4.14
CA GLU A 52 26.31 -22.34 -3.53
C GLU A 52 26.30 -21.88 -2.06
N SER A 53 26.27 -22.84 -1.13
CA SER A 53 26.27 -22.57 0.31
C SER A 53 26.83 -23.76 1.06
N ASP A 54 27.78 -23.49 1.95
CA ASP A 54 28.34 -24.48 2.88
C ASP A 54 27.42 -24.73 4.10
N LEU A 55 26.31 -24.00 4.19
CA LEU A 55 25.37 -24.05 5.31
C LEU A 55 24.11 -24.85 4.96
N GLU A 56 23.65 -25.66 5.91
CA GLU A 56 22.37 -26.36 5.83
C GLU A 56 21.20 -25.35 5.84
N LEU A 57 20.41 -25.38 4.78
CA LEU A 57 19.27 -24.49 4.61
C LEU A 57 18.07 -24.97 5.41
N LYS A 58 17.39 -24.04 6.08
CA LYS A 58 16.14 -24.32 6.79
C LYS A 58 14.95 -24.22 5.83
N TYR A 59 13.86 -24.91 6.17
CA TYR A 59 12.61 -24.83 5.42
C TYR A 59 11.77 -23.61 5.81
N ILE A 60 11.02 -23.09 4.84
CA ILE A 60 9.90 -22.18 5.09
C ILE A 60 8.85 -22.90 5.93
N LYS A 61 8.33 -22.24 6.98
CA LYS A 61 7.31 -22.83 7.85
C LYS A 61 5.93 -22.82 7.20
N ASP A 62 5.57 -21.69 6.60
CA ASP A 62 4.26 -21.48 5.95
C ASP A 62 4.23 -20.18 5.15
N LYS A 63 3.34 -20.13 4.16
CA LYS A 63 2.97 -18.96 3.36
C LYS A 63 1.72 -18.31 3.95
N LEU A 64 1.69 -16.98 4.02
CA LEU A 64 0.49 -16.24 4.41
C LEU A 64 -0.49 -16.19 3.24
N ILE A 65 -1.79 -16.30 3.54
CA ILE A 65 -2.86 -16.11 2.56
C ILE A 65 -3.16 -14.61 2.44
N LEU A 66 -2.32 -13.92 1.66
CA LEU A 66 -2.42 -12.50 1.33
C LEU A 66 -2.06 -12.30 -0.16
N PRO A 67 -2.61 -11.27 -0.82
CA PRO A 67 -2.19 -10.92 -2.18
C PRO A 67 -0.69 -10.63 -2.22
N SER A 68 0.00 -11.20 -3.19
CA SER A 68 1.45 -11.04 -3.36
C SER A 68 1.80 -9.59 -3.65
N MET A 69 2.93 -9.13 -3.13
CA MET A 69 3.45 -7.81 -3.43
C MET A 69 3.85 -7.72 -4.91
N ALA A 70 3.40 -6.66 -5.59
CA ALA A 70 3.73 -6.44 -6.99
C ALA A 70 5.26 -6.32 -7.20
N PRO A 71 5.84 -6.94 -8.24
CA PRO A 71 7.27 -6.85 -8.53
C PRO A 71 7.79 -5.42 -8.69
N SER A 72 6.97 -4.51 -9.23
CA SER A 72 7.29 -3.08 -9.34
C SER A 72 7.49 -2.43 -7.98
N PHE A 73 6.70 -2.81 -6.97
CA PHE A 73 6.84 -2.31 -5.60
C PHE A 73 8.07 -2.88 -4.90
N ILE A 74 8.44 -4.14 -5.18
CA ILE A 74 9.71 -4.73 -4.71
C ILE A 74 10.91 -3.95 -5.28
N LYS A 75 10.89 -3.64 -6.59
CA LYS A 75 11.91 -2.79 -7.22
C LYS A 75 11.96 -1.39 -6.62
N PHE A 76 10.80 -0.83 -6.26
CA PHE A 76 10.73 0.46 -5.58
C PHE A 76 11.35 0.40 -4.18
N ILE A 77 11.09 -0.64 -3.39
CA ILE A 77 11.74 -0.86 -2.07
C ILE A 77 13.27 -0.92 -2.23
N GLN A 78 13.76 -1.67 -3.24
CA GLN A 78 15.19 -1.75 -3.56
C GLN A 78 15.76 -0.38 -3.95
N TRP A 79 15.06 0.36 -4.83
CA TRP A 79 15.47 1.70 -5.23
C TRP A 79 15.55 2.67 -4.04
N VAL A 80 14.54 2.68 -3.16
CA VAL A 80 14.54 3.51 -1.95
C VAL A 80 15.73 3.19 -1.05
N SER A 81 15.99 1.90 -0.81
CA SER A 81 17.12 1.44 0.00
C SER A 81 18.45 1.91 -0.57
N ASN A 82 18.66 1.71 -1.88
CA ASN A 82 19.89 2.11 -2.57
C ASN A 82 20.07 3.62 -2.60
N TYR A 83 19.01 4.37 -2.93
CA TYR A 83 19.06 5.83 -3.04
C TYR A 83 19.35 6.50 -1.70
N ASN A 84 18.78 5.98 -0.60
CA ASN A 84 18.93 6.57 0.73
C ASN A 84 20.08 5.96 1.54
N ILE A 85 20.76 4.92 1.03
CA ILE A 85 21.82 4.19 1.75
C ILE A 85 21.30 3.69 3.10
N VAL A 86 20.11 3.08 3.09
CA VAL A 86 19.45 2.52 4.28
C VAL A 86 19.26 1.02 4.08
N PRO A 87 19.45 0.20 5.13
CA PRO A 87 19.31 -1.23 4.99
C PRO A 87 17.98 -1.66 4.36
N ILE A 88 17.98 -2.50 3.32
CA ILE A 88 16.73 -2.85 2.62
C ILE A 88 15.68 -3.48 3.55
N GLY A 89 16.12 -4.25 4.56
CA GLY A 89 15.22 -4.79 5.56
C GLY A 89 14.60 -3.73 6.49
N MET A 90 15.21 -2.55 6.65
CA MET A 90 14.58 -1.41 7.34
C MET A 90 13.50 -0.75 6.49
N VAL A 91 13.71 -0.64 5.18
CA VAL A 91 12.66 -0.18 4.25
C VAL A 91 11.49 -1.18 4.26
N LEU A 92 11.77 -2.48 4.19
CA LEU A 92 10.75 -3.52 4.29
C LEU A 92 9.99 -3.47 5.62
N LYS A 93 10.68 -3.17 6.74
CA LYS A 93 10.05 -3.00 8.06
C LYS A 93 9.00 -1.88 8.07
N MET A 94 9.18 -0.82 7.30
CA MET A 94 8.20 0.26 7.15
C MET A 94 6.96 -0.22 6.37
N VAL A 95 7.15 -1.01 5.31
CA VAL A 95 6.05 -1.66 4.56
C VAL A 95 5.28 -2.65 5.44
N PHE A 96 6.01 -3.40 6.28
CA PHE A 96 5.45 -4.43 7.16
C PHE A 96 4.83 -3.85 8.44
N ALA A 97 4.89 -2.54 8.66
CA ALA A 97 4.41 -1.91 9.90
C ALA A 97 2.93 -2.19 10.19
N GLY A 98 2.12 -2.42 9.15
CA GLY A 98 0.71 -2.83 9.25
C GLY A 98 0.46 -4.34 9.14
N MET A 99 1.48 -5.17 8.93
CA MET A 99 1.25 -6.59 8.64
C MET A 99 0.81 -7.39 9.88
N PRO A 100 -0.11 -8.35 9.71
CA PRO A 100 -0.43 -9.33 10.75
C PRO A 100 0.80 -10.16 11.14
N ARG A 101 1.01 -10.36 12.45
CA ARG A 101 2.16 -11.13 12.98
C ARG A 101 1.83 -12.61 13.31
N GLY A 102 0.64 -13.11 12.96
CA GLY A 102 0.11 -14.44 13.36
C GLY A 102 -0.30 -15.38 12.21
N LYS A 103 -0.55 -16.67 12.52
CA LYS A 103 -0.79 -17.78 11.57
C LYS A 103 -1.97 -17.59 10.62
N PHE A 104 -3.04 -16.97 11.09
CA PHE A 104 -4.27 -16.79 10.33
C PHE A 104 -5.19 -15.89 11.16
N MET A 105 -5.94 -14.99 10.53
CA MET A 105 -7.22 -14.55 11.06
C MET A 105 -8.09 -14.14 9.88
N PRO A 106 -9.25 -14.77 9.66
CA PRO A 106 -10.29 -14.13 8.88
C PRO A 106 -10.71 -12.90 9.66
N LEU A 107 -10.56 -11.71 9.08
CA LEU A 107 -11.34 -10.56 9.54
C LEU A 107 -12.78 -10.85 9.07
N GLY A 108 -13.49 -11.65 9.86
CA GLY A 108 -14.92 -11.94 9.75
C GLY A 108 -15.74 -11.02 10.66
N GLY A 109 -15.27 -9.80 10.89
CA GLY A 109 -16.07 -8.70 11.39
C GLY A 109 -16.07 -7.66 10.29
N ASP A 110 -17.24 -7.12 9.94
CA ASP A 110 -17.47 -6.18 8.85
C ASP A 110 -16.26 -5.26 8.59
N LEU A 111 -15.48 -5.62 7.55
CA LEU A 111 -14.45 -4.75 6.96
C LEU A 111 -15.05 -3.44 6.44
N ALA A 112 -16.40 -3.35 6.39
CA ALA A 112 -17.18 -2.17 6.10
C ALA A 112 -17.25 -1.13 7.24
N GLN A 113 -16.80 -1.44 8.46
CA GLN A 113 -16.78 -0.47 9.58
C GLN A 113 -15.39 0.06 9.91
N SER A 114 -14.52 0.14 8.91
CA SER A 114 -13.29 0.90 9.02
C SER A 114 -13.58 2.41 8.95
N THR A 115 -14.26 2.99 9.94
CA THR A 115 -14.48 4.45 10.04
C THR A 115 -13.73 5.04 11.23
N SER A 116 -12.92 6.10 11.00
CA SER A 116 -12.81 7.21 11.96
C SER A 116 -12.14 8.46 11.33
N VAL A 117 -12.97 9.46 11.03
CA VAL A 117 -12.77 10.85 11.49
C VAL A 117 -13.95 11.11 12.44
N ASN A 118 -14.11 10.30 13.50
CA ASN A 118 -15.28 10.22 14.40
C ASN A 118 -16.65 10.64 13.79
N ASP A 119 -17.32 9.63 13.22
CA ASP A 119 -18.77 9.45 13.22
C ASP A 119 -19.64 10.56 12.63
N VAL A 120 -19.26 11.08 11.46
CA VAL A 120 -20.17 11.92 10.69
C VAL A 120 -21.13 11.01 9.92
N ASN A 121 -22.43 11.13 10.18
CA ASN A 121 -23.47 10.95 9.16
C ASN A 121 -23.16 11.95 8.03
N MET A 122 -22.14 11.67 7.24
CA MET A 122 -21.81 12.47 6.07
C MET A 122 -22.77 12.01 4.99
N GLU A 123 -23.72 12.88 4.65
CA GLU A 123 -24.40 12.74 3.37
C GLU A 123 -23.34 12.57 2.28
N ALA A 124 -23.56 11.62 1.37
CA ALA A 124 -22.71 11.42 0.21
C ALA A 124 -22.56 12.77 -0.50
N GLY A 125 -21.37 13.35 -0.42
CA GLY A 125 -21.10 14.64 -1.00
C GLY A 125 -21.00 14.46 -2.50
N LYS A 126 -21.81 15.19 -3.25
CA LYS A 126 -21.63 15.25 -4.70
C LYS A 126 -20.35 16.03 -5.00
N LEU A 127 -19.52 15.51 -5.92
CA LEU A 127 -18.43 16.30 -6.47
C LEU A 127 -18.99 17.60 -7.08
N PRO A 128 -18.32 18.74 -6.86
CA PRO A 128 -18.82 20.02 -7.35
C PRO A 128 -18.77 20.08 -8.89
N GLN A 129 -19.61 20.95 -9.47
CA GLN A 129 -19.49 21.29 -10.88
C GLN A 129 -18.19 22.08 -11.12
N LEU A 130 -17.36 21.56 -12.03
CA LEU A 130 -16.11 22.19 -12.41
C LEU A 130 -16.36 23.39 -13.33
N SER A 131 -15.50 24.41 -13.24
CA SER A 131 -15.41 25.45 -14.27
C SER A 131 -14.86 24.88 -15.58
N GLU A 132 -14.87 25.68 -16.65
CA GLU A 132 -14.28 25.32 -17.95
C GLU A 132 -12.79 24.97 -17.79
N ASP A 133 -11.99 25.88 -17.24
CA ASP A 133 -10.55 25.65 -16.96
C ASP A 133 -10.29 24.39 -16.12
N GLN A 134 -11.14 24.12 -15.12
CA GLN A 134 -11.00 22.94 -14.24
C GLN A 134 -11.37 21.65 -14.98
N SER A 135 -12.37 21.71 -15.86
CA SER A 135 -12.79 20.58 -16.68
C SER A 135 -11.71 20.22 -17.70
N ASP A 136 -11.11 21.22 -18.33
CA ASP A 136 -9.99 21.03 -19.26
C ASP A 136 -8.78 20.40 -18.56
N ALA A 137 -8.41 20.91 -17.39
CA ALA A 137 -7.34 20.32 -16.58
C ALA A 137 -7.64 18.88 -16.14
N CYS A 138 -8.90 18.60 -15.77
CA CYS A 138 -9.36 17.25 -15.40
C CYS A 138 -9.25 16.29 -16.59
N ASN A 139 -9.76 16.67 -17.76
CA ASN A 139 -9.70 15.85 -18.96
C ASN A 139 -8.26 15.61 -19.39
N TYR A 140 -7.39 16.62 -19.32
CA TYR A 140 -5.96 16.49 -19.61
C TYR A 140 -5.27 15.41 -18.73
N ILE A 141 -5.63 15.34 -17.45
CA ILE A 141 -5.12 14.31 -16.52
C ILE A 141 -5.62 12.92 -16.92
N VAL A 142 -6.93 12.79 -17.20
CA VAL A 142 -7.55 11.49 -17.53
C VAL A 142 -7.03 10.95 -18.87
N GLU A 143 -6.90 11.80 -19.90
CA GLU A 143 -6.37 11.39 -21.22
C GLU A 143 -4.93 10.87 -21.16
N ARG A 144 -4.13 11.36 -20.21
CA ARG A 144 -2.73 10.93 -20.00
C ARG A 144 -2.59 9.80 -18.98
N SER A 145 -3.69 9.22 -18.52
CA SER A 145 -3.66 8.09 -17.59
C SER A 145 -3.27 6.76 -18.24
N THR A 146 -3.22 6.69 -19.57
CA THR A 146 -2.74 5.51 -20.31
C THR A 146 -1.21 5.40 -20.19
N GLY A 147 -0.75 4.79 -19.09
CA GLY A 147 0.67 4.62 -18.77
C GLY A 147 1.18 5.61 -17.73
N PHE A 148 2.52 5.69 -17.59
CA PHE A 148 3.14 6.60 -16.64
C PHE A 148 3.11 8.04 -17.17
N SER A 149 2.51 8.96 -16.40
CA SER A 149 2.54 10.38 -16.69
C SER A 149 2.76 11.20 -15.41
N VAL A 150 3.32 12.40 -15.59
CA VAL A 150 3.53 13.37 -14.53
C VAL A 150 2.88 14.68 -14.97
N THR A 151 1.92 15.16 -14.19
CA THR A 151 1.19 16.40 -14.45
C THR A 151 1.31 17.33 -13.25
N VAL A 152 1.69 18.58 -13.52
CA VAL A 152 1.68 19.66 -12.52
C VAL A 152 0.39 20.45 -12.69
N LEU A 153 -0.44 20.46 -11.65
CA LEU A 153 -1.65 21.29 -11.60
C LEU A 153 -1.34 22.58 -10.84
N ASP A 154 -1.04 23.65 -11.59
CA ASP A 154 -0.78 24.97 -11.02
C ASP A 154 -2.07 25.78 -10.86
N GLY A 155 -2.13 26.57 -9.79
CA GLY A 155 -3.25 27.44 -9.50
C GLY A 155 -3.12 28.06 -8.11
N LYS A 156 -3.70 29.24 -7.93
CA LYS A 156 -3.72 29.92 -6.62
C LYS A 156 -4.50 29.08 -5.58
N THR A 157 -4.27 29.33 -4.29
CA THR A 157 -5.12 28.78 -3.23
C THR A 157 -6.57 29.21 -3.46
N GLY A 158 -7.52 28.29 -3.31
CA GLY A 158 -8.93 28.55 -3.62
C GLY A 158 -9.32 28.40 -5.09
N ALA A 159 -8.38 28.17 -6.02
CA ALA A 159 -8.69 27.93 -7.45
C ALA A 159 -9.38 26.57 -7.73
N GLY A 160 -9.65 25.76 -6.70
CA GLY A 160 -10.34 24.48 -6.83
C GLY A 160 -9.46 23.31 -7.30
N LYS A 161 -8.13 23.38 -7.11
CA LYS A 161 -7.20 22.26 -7.42
C LYS A 161 -7.66 20.92 -6.83
N THR A 162 -8.21 20.96 -5.61
CA THR A 162 -8.79 19.78 -4.94
C THR A 162 -9.90 19.15 -5.73
N GLU A 163 -10.79 19.94 -6.30
CA GLU A 163 -11.92 19.43 -7.06
C GLU A 163 -11.46 18.77 -8.36
N VAL A 164 -10.44 19.34 -9.01
CA VAL A 164 -9.85 18.78 -10.23
C VAL A 164 -9.25 17.39 -9.97
N TYR A 165 -8.36 17.24 -8.99
CA TYR A 165 -7.74 15.93 -8.75
C TYR A 165 -8.72 14.90 -8.17
N CYS A 166 -9.71 15.30 -7.35
CA CYS A 166 -10.74 14.40 -6.87
C CYS A 166 -11.64 13.91 -8.01
N THR A 167 -12.05 14.82 -8.90
CA THR A 167 -12.88 14.45 -10.07
C THR A 167 -12.11 13.56 -11.04
N ALA A 168 -10.83 13.85 -11.29
CA ALA A 168 -9.98 13.00 -12.11
C ALA A 168 -9.83 11.60 -11.49
N ALA A 169 -9.59 11.52 -10.17
CA ALA A 169 -9.52 10.25 -9.45
C ALA A 169 -10.83 9.46 -9.54
N GLU A 170 -12.00 10.11 -9.39
CA GLU A 170 -13.30 9.45 -9.52
C GLU A 170 -13.50 8.86 -10.92
N LYS A 171 -13.23 9.64 -11.98
CA LYS A 171 -13.33 9.16 -13.37
C LYS A 171 -12.45 7.92 -13.60
N LEU A 172 -11.21 7.95 -13.13
CA LEU A 172 -10.27 6.82 -13.27
C LEU A 172 -10.72 5.59 -12.49
N LEU A 173 -11.32 5.76 -11.31
CA LEU A 173 -11.91 4.67 -10.52
C LEU A 173 -13.16 4.08 -11.18
N GLN A 174 -13.93 4.88 -11.92
CA GLN A 174 -15.07 4.40 -12.70
C GLN A 174 -14.65 3.61 -13.94
N GLU A 175 -13.54 4.00 -14.58
CA GLU A 175 -12.98 3.31 -15.75
C GLU A 175 -12.31 1.99 -15.39
N CYS A 176 -11.69 1.89 -14.21
CA CYS A 176 -10.99 0.71 -13.75
C CYS A 176 -11.41 0.33 -12.31
N ALA A 177 -12.26 -0.69 -12.20
CA ALA A 177 -12.81 -1.13 -10.91
C ALA A 177 -11.75 -1.63 -9.90
N ASP A 178 -10.59 -2.06 -10.38
CA ASP A 178 -9.47 -2.53 -9.55
C ASP A 178 -8.45 -1.43 -9.22
N ALA A 179 -8.62 -0.21 -9.74
CA ALA A 179 -7.69 0.89 -9.51
C ALA A 179 -7.72 1.37 -8.05
N GLN A 180 -6.56 1.82 -7.57
CA GLN A 180 -6.42 2.47 -6.28
C GLN A 180 -5.75 3.84 -6.43
N VAL A 181 -6.21 4.82 -5.67
CA VAL A 181 -5.70 6.18 -5.66
C VAL A 181 -5.01 6.47 -4.34
N LEU A 182 -3.76 6.92 -4.39
CA LEU A 182 -3.01 7.40 -3.24
C LEU A 182 -2.97 8.93 -3.24
N VAL A 183 -3.58 9.55 -2.25
CA VAL A 183 -3.53 11.00 -2.03
C VAL A 183 -2.53 11.29 -0.91
N LEU A 184 -1.45 12.01 -1.22
CA LEU A 184 -0.44 12.39 -0.23
C LEU A 184 -0.65 13.83 0.21
N LEU A 185 -0.79 14.04 1.53
CA LEU A 185 -1.07 15.34 2.11
C LEU A 185 0.15 15.94 2.82
N PRO A 186 0.40 17.25 2.66
CA PRO A 186 1.38 17.96 3.48
C PRO A 186 0.79 18.29 4.87
N GLU A 187 1.34 17.65 5.90
CA GLU A 187 1.19 17.97 7.33
C GLU A 187 -0.24 17.85 7.94
N ILE A 188 -0.32 17.81 9.27
CA ILE A 188 -1.50 17.42 10.07
C ILE A 188 -2.64 18.46 10.01
N VAL A 189 -2.32 19.76 9.93
CA VAL A 189 -3.32 20.84 10.09
C VAL A 189 -4.23 21.00 8.87
N LEU A 190 -3.69 20.87 7.66
CA LEU A 190 -4.46 20.92 6.40
C LEU A 190 -5.18 19.60 6.07
N ALA A 191 -4.79 18.51 6.74
CA ALA A 191 -5.34 17.20 6.50
C ALA A 191 -6.81 17.08 6.94
N THR A 192 -7.22 17.58 8.10
CA THR A 192 -8.56 17.27 8.65
C THR A 192 -9.70 17.72 7.75
N GLN A 193 -9.61 18.92 7.15
CA GLN A 193 -10.67 19.43 6.27
C GLN A 193 -10.68 18.72 4.92
N LEU A 194 -9.51 18.45 4.35
CA LEU A 194 -9.39 17.71 3.10
C LEU A 194 -9.82 16.25 3.25
N MET A 195 -9.48 15.62 4.36
CA MET A 195 -9.95 14.28 4.71
C MET A 195 -11.47 14.22 4.74
N LYS A 196 -12.13 15.13 5.46
CA LYS A 196 -13.60 15.20 5.47
C LYS A 196 -14.19 15.28 4.06
N ARG A 197 -13.56 16.04 3.16
CA ARG A 197 -13.99 16.15 1.76
C ARG A 197 -13.78 14.85 1.00
N ILE A 198 -12.62 14.21 1.14
CA ILE A 198 -12.31 12.91 0.52
C ILE A 198 -13.30 11.83 1.01
N TYR A 199 -13.54 11.73 2.32
CA TYR A 199 -14.54 10.81 2.87
C TYR A 199 -15.95 11.07 2.33
N SER A 200 -16.31 12.33 2.14
CA SER A 200 -17.61 12.71 1.59
C SER A 200 -17.74 12.38 0.10
N TYR A 201 -16.76 12.74 -0.73
CA TYR A 201 -16.76 12.49 -2.18
C TYR A 201 -16.64 11.01 -2.53
N PHE A 202 -15.89 10.26 -1.74
CA PHE A 202 -15.56 8.87 -2.03
C PHE A 202 -16.13 7.89 -1.02
N SER A 203 -17.25 8.25 -0.39
CA SER A 203 -17.95 7.40 0.60
C SER A 203 -18.21 5.97 0.09
N THR A 204 -18.46 5.79 -1.20
CA THR A 204 -18.67 4.49 -1.87
C THR A 204 -17.38 3.67 -2.07
N CYS A 205 -16.21 4.30 -1.97
CA CYS A 205 -14.89 3.72 -2.26
C CYS A 205 -14.12 3.30 -1.00
N ASN A 206 -14.74 3.40 0.19
CA ASN A 206 -14.17 3.03 1.48
C ASN A 206 -12.76 3.62 1.73
N PRO A 207 -12.61 4.96 1.78
CA PRO A 207 -11.30 5.60 1.90
C PRO A 207 -10.65 5.27 3.25
N VAL A 208 -9.33 5.02 3.23
CA VAL A 208 -8.54 4.70 4.43
C VAL A 208 -7.38 5.65 4.63
N GLU A 209 -7.00 5.88 5.90
CA GLU A 209 -5.83 6.70 6.22
C GLU A 209 -4.55 5.87 6.33
N TRP A 210 -3.41 6.48 6.05
CA TRP A 210 -2.10 5.85 6.20
C TRP A 210 -1.08 6.83 6.80
N HIS A 211 -0.86 6.74 8.11
CA HIS A 211 0.05 7.66 8.82
C HIS A 211 0.61 7.06 10.13
N SER A 212 1.59 7.75 10.70
CA SER A 212 2.36 7.35 11.89
C SER A 212 1.53 7.21 13.17
N GLU A 213 0.52 8.04 13.34
CA GLU A 213 -0.32 8.13 14.55
C GLU A 213 -1.42 7.06 14.61
N LEU A 214 -1.58 6.24 13.55
CA LEU A 214 -2.54 5.14 13.58
C LEU A 214 -2.21 4.13 14.67
N THR A 215 -3.24 3.73 15.42
CA THR A 215 -3.15 2.60 16.34
C THR A 215 -2.73 1.33 15.61
N VAL A 216 -2.10 0.40 16.32
CA VAL A 216 -1.62 -0.86 15.72
C VAL A 216 -2.78 -1.65 15.08
N LYS A 217 -3.96 -1.65 15.71
CA LYS A 217 -5.16 -2.30 15.18
C LYS A 217 -5.59 -1.65 13.86
N ARG A 218 -5.73 -0.32 13.84
CA ARG A 218 -6.22 0.41 12.67
C ARG A 218 -5.24 0.37 11.50
N ARG A 219 -3.94 0.50 11.77
CA ARG A 219 -2.89 0.35 10.75
C ARG A 219 -2.96 -1.03 10.08
N ARG A 220 -3.25 -2.07 10.86
CA ARG A 220 -3.41 -3.43 10.33
C ARG A 220 -4.66 -3.59 9.48
N GLU A 221 -5.79 -3.06 9.94
CA GLU A 221 -7.05 -3.07 9.17
C GLU A 221 -6.89 -2.35 7.84
N ASN A 222 -6.31 -1.14 7.85
CA ASN A 222 -6.06 -0.36 6.64
C ASN A 222 -5.07 -1.07 5.71
N TRP A 223 -3.98 -1.64 6.23
CA TRP A 223 -3.02 -2.40 5.42
C TRP A 223 -3.69 -3.59 4.70
N LEU A 224 -4.58 -4.31 5.39
CA LEU A 224 -5.33 -5.41 4.80
C LEU A 224 -6.36 -4.92 3.78
N ALA A 225 -7.01 -3.78 4.04
CA ALA A 225 -7.95 -3.20 3.10
C ALA A 225 -7.27 -2.81 1.78
N VAL A 226 -6.10 -2.17 1.87
CA VAL A 226 -5.30 -1.76 0.70
C VAL A 226 -4.85 -2.98 -0.09
N THR A 227 -4.19 -3.93 0.57
CA THR A 227 -3.61 -5.10 -0.11
C THR A 227 -4.66 -6.01 -0.73
N ARG A 228 -5.85 -6.11 -0.12
CA ARG A 228 -6.98 -6.88 -0.67
C ARG A 228 -7.77 -6.12 -1.75
N GLY A 229 -7.52 -4.83 -1.93
CA GLY A 229 -8.31 -3.99 -2.83
C GLY A 229 -9.73 -3.73 -2.35
N THR A 230 -10.01 -3.83 -1.04
CA THR A 230 -11.34 -3.47 -0.48
C THR A 230 -11.48 -1.97 -0.19
N THR A 231 -10.47 -1.19 -0.55
CA THR A 231 -10.46 0.27 -0.55
C THR A 231 -9.88 0.71 -1.89
N SER A 232 -10.49 1.71 -2.50
CA SER A 232 -9.97 2.32 -3.73
C SER A 232 -9.22 3.61 -3.45
N ILE A 233 -9.24 4.13 -2.22
CA ILE A 233 -8.58 5.39 -1.87
C ILE A 233 -7.80 5.27 -0.57
N VAL A 234 -6.53 5.62 -0.67
CA VAL A 234 -5.60 5.71 0.46
C VAL A 234 -5.19 7.16 0.62
N VAL A 235 -5.36 7.71 1.81
CA VAL A 235 -4.87 9.05 2.13
C VAL A 235 -3.69 8.96 3.08
N GLY A 236 -2.52 9.29 2.55
CA GLY A 236 -1.25 9.28 3.28
C GLY A 236 -0.97 10.62 3.93
N ARG A 237 -0.58 10.59 5.21
CA ARG A 237 0.09 11.71 5.88
C ARG A 237 1.48 11.23 6.25
N ASP A 238 2.49 11.97 5.79
CA ASP A 238 3.91 11.62 5.80
C ASP A 238 4.28 10.44 4.89
N LEU A 239 5.32 10.63 4.07
CA LEU A 239 5.96 9.57 3.28
C LEU A 239 6.65 8.49 4.13
N ARG A 240 6.57 8.57 5.47
CA ARG A 240 7.25 7.67 6.41
C ARG A 240 6.75 6.23 6.37
N TYR A 241 5.69 5.92 5.65
CA TYR A 241 5.22 4.55 5.49
C TYR A 241 4.85 4.26 4.05
N PHE A 242 5.60 3.36 3.43
CA PHE A 242 5.29 2.83 2.10
C PHE A 242 4.03 1.98 2.18
N CYS A 243 2.93 2.47 1.59
CA CYS A 243 1.68 1.73 1.50
C CYS A 243 1.76 0.80 0.27
N PRO A 244 1.64 -0.54 0.43
CA PRO A 244 1.70 -1.46 -0.69
C PRO A 244 0.35 -1.47 -1.42
N LEU A 245 0.21 -0.60 -2.41
CA LEU A 245 -0.95 -0.59 -3.29
C LEU A 245 -1.03 -1.91 -4.06
N LYS A 246 -2.26 -2.37 -4.32
CA LYS A 246 -2.57 -3.42 -5.28
C LYS A 246 -2.24 -2.84 -6.67
N ILE A 247 -1.26 -3.42 -7.34
CA ILE A 247 -0.86 -3.07 -8.72
C ILE A 247 -1.18 -4.27 -9.60
#